data_AF-A0A7U9E4M0-F1
#
_entry.id   AF-A0A7U9E4M0-F1
#
_cell.length_a   1.000
_cell.length_b   1.000
_cell.length_c   1.000
_cell.angle_alpha   90.00
_cell.angle_beta   90.00
_cell.angle_gamma   90.00
#
_symmetry.space_group_name_H-M   'P 1'
#
loop_
_entity.id
_entity.type
_entity.pdbx_description
1 polymer ?
#
loop_
_entity_poly.entity_id
_entity_poly.type
_entity_poly.pdbx_seq_one_letter_code
_entity_poly.pdbx_strand_id
1 'polypeptide(L)' 'MVTWRRAQMALLSAQGMRVAKITEVSFMSADRVRDVIHNFDTDGFDSLCPKYRGRPAQD' A
#
# COMPACT_ATOMS: atom_id res chain seq x y z
N MET A 1 0.69 8.29 -9.53
CA MET A 1 -0.05 7.00 -9.57
C MET A 1 0.21 6.09 -8.37
N VAL A 2 1.44 5.95 -7.83
CA VAL A 2 1.73 5.00 -6.72
C VAL A 2 1.03 5.37 -5.40
N THR A 3 0.95 6.65 -5.03
CA THR A 3 0.25 7.11 -3.81
C THR A 3 -1.23 6.72 -3.81
N TRP A 4 -1.90 6.85 -4.97
CA TRP A 4 -3.30 6.46 -5.14
C TRP A 4 -3.53 4.97 -4.90
N ARG A 5 -2.64 4.10 -5.41
CA ARG A 5 -2.77 2.65 -5.21
C ARG A 5 -2.67 2.26 -3.73
N ARG A 6 -1.75 2.90 -2.98
CA ARG A 6 -1.62 2.68 -1.52
C ARG A 6 -2.86 3.18 -0.77
N ALA A 7 -3.34 4.36 -1.12
CA ALA A 7 -4.56 4.93 -0.54
C ALA A 7 -5.78 4.06 -0.80
N GLN A 8 -5.94 3.53 -2.01
CA GLN A 8 -7.04 2.63 -2.36
C GLN A 8 -7.02 1.34 -1.52
N MET A 9 -5.85 0.72 -1.32
CA MET A 9 -5.73 -0.48 -0.50
C MET A 9 -6.06 -0.20 0.98
N ALA A 10 -5.56 0.90 1.54
CA ALA A 10 -5.88 1.31 2.92
C ALA A 10 -7.38 1.60 3.09
N LEU A 11 -7.99 2.31 2.14
CA LEU A 11 -9.42 2.63 2.15
C LEU A 11 -10.30 1.38 2.13
N LEU A 12 -10.00 0.40 1.27
CA LEU A 12 -10.76 -0.85 1.20
C LEU A 12 -10.66 -1.66 2.50
N SER A 13 -9.48 -1.65 3.14
CA SER A 13 -9.28 -2.28 4.46
C SER A 13 -10.13 -1.58 5.54
N ALA A 14 -10.14 -0.24 5.56
CA ALA A 14 -10.96 0.55 6.49
C ALA A 14 -12.47 0.32 6.29
N GLN A 15 -12.91 -0.06 5.08
CA GLN A 15 -14.29 -0.48 4.80
C GLN A 15 -14.59 -1.92 5.24
N GLY A 16 -13.65 -2.61 5.91
CA GLY A 16 -13.82 -3.98 6.41
C GLY A 16 -13.60 -5.05 5.34
N MET A 17 -13.02 -4.71 4.18
CA MET A 17 -12.76 -5.69 3.13
C MET A 17 -11.58 -6.59 3.52
N ARG A 18 -11.79 -7.91 3.43
CA ARG A 18 -10.72 -8.90 3.70
C ARG A 18 -9.58 -8.77 2.68
N VAL A 19 -8.34 -8.96 3.14
CA VAL A 19 -7.11 -8.91 2.31
C VAL A 19 -7.25 -9.73 1.02
N ALA A 20 -7.83 -10.94 1.08
CA ALA A 20 -8.03 -11.79 -0.09
C ALA A 20 -8.92 -11.15 -1.17
N LYS A 21 -9.92 -10.35 -0.78
CA LYS A 21 -10.74 -9.62 -1.74
C LYS A 21 -10.02 -8.37 -2.25
N ILE A 22 -9.23 -7.71 -1.40
CA ILE A 22 -8.40 -6.57 -1.80
C ILE A 22 -7.35 -7.00 -2.84
N THR A 23 -6.72 -8.16 -2.70
CA THR A 23 -5.75 -8.68 -3.68
C THR A 23 -6.38 -8.92 -5.05
N GLU A 24 -7.62 -9.40 -5.07
CA GLU A 24 -8.38 -9.64 -6.31
C GLU A 24 -8.69 -8.32 -7.02
N VAL A 25 -9.18 -7.30 -6.30
CA VAL A 25 -9.62 -6.02 -6.92
C VAL A 25 -8.46 -5.07 -7.22
N SER A 26 -7.34 -5.19 -6.50
CA SER A 26 -6.16 -4.31 -6.67
C SER A 26 -5.08 -4.91 -7.57
N PHE A 27 -5.20 -6.18 -7.96
CA PHE A 27 -4.19 -6.93 -8.72
C PHE A 27 -2.79 -6.87 -8.07
N MET A 28 -2.75 -6.92 -6.73
CA MET A 28 -1.52 -6.89 -5.92
C MET A 28 -1.35 -8.20 -5.15
N SER A 29 -0.10 -8.50 -4.79
CA SER A 29 0.19 -9.61 -3.89
C SER A 29 -0.37 -9.35 -2.49
N ALA A 30 -0.75 -10.42 -1.79
CA ALA A 30 -1.26 -10.33 -0.43
C ALA A 30 -0.25 -9.68 0.53
N ASP A 31 1.04 -9.98 0.35
CA ASP A 31 2.10 -9.40 1.17
C ASP A 31 2.18 -7.89 1.00
N ARG A 32 2.07 -7.40 -0.25
CA ARG A 32 2.05 -5.96 -0.50
C ARG A 32 0.82 -5.27 0.08
N VAL A 33 -0.34 -5.91 0.05
CA VAL A 33 -1.56 -5.37 0.69
C VAL A 33 -1.37 -5.28 2.20
N ARG A 34 -0.83 -6.33 2.84
CA ARG A 34 -0.53 -6.34 4.28
C ARG A 34 0.48 -5.28 4.67
N ASP A 35 1.55 -5.13 3.91
CA ASP A 35 2.55 -4.08 4.15
C ASP A 35 1.94 -2.69 4.08
N VAL A 36 1.06 -2.43 3.11
CA VAL A 36 0.41 -1.12 2.99
C VAL A 36 -0.51 -0.84 4.18
N ILE A 37 -1.33 -1.82 4.59
CA ILE A 37 -2.23 -1.67 5.74
C ILE A 37 -1.42 -1.47 7.02
N HIS A 38 -0.42 -2.32 7.26
CA HIS A 38 0.42 -2.22 8.45
C HIS A 38 1.19 -0.88 8.54
N ASN A 39 1.77 -0.44 7.42
CA ASN A 39 2.44 0.86 7.38
C ASN A 39 1.44 2.01 7.59
N PHE A 40 0.20 1.89 7.09
CA PHE A 40 -0.82 2.92 7.29
C PHE A 40 -1.32 2.97 8.74
N ASP A 41 -1.52 1.81 9.38
CA ASP A 41 -1.91 1.75 10.79
C ASP A 41 -0.81 2.30 11.72
N THR A 42 0.46 2.24 11.29
CA THR A 42 1.62 2.70 12.06
C THR A 42 1.96 4.18 11.80
N ASP A 43 2.12 4.56 10.53
CA ASP A 43 2.62 5.88 10.10
C ASP A 43 1.49 6.81 9.59
N GLY A 44 0.24 6.34 9.52
CA GLY A 44 -0.88 7.11 8.97
C GLY A 44 -0.66 7.50 7.51
N PHE A 45 -1.06 8.73 7.14
CA PHE A 45 -0.94 9.23 5.77
C PHE A 45 0.51 9.32 5.25
N ASP A 46 1.51 9.42 6.14
CA ASP A 46 2.93 9.45 5.75
C ASP A 46 3.37 8.14 5.06
N SER A 47 2.69 7.02 5.34
CA SER A 47 2.94 5.72 4.69
C SER A 47 2.53 5.67 3.21
N LEU A 48 1.66 6.58 2.77
CA LEU A 48 1.13 6.58 1.40
C LEU A 48 2.17 7.09 0.40
N CYS A 49 3.10 7.92 0.86
CA CYS A 49 4.22 8.38 0.08
C CYS A 49 5.38 7.37 0.19
N PRO A 50 5.91 6.85 -0.93
CA PRO A 50 7.11 6.03 -0.87
C PRO A 50 8.24 6.84 -0.24
N LYS A 51 8.75 6.37 0.91
CA LYS A 51 10.00 6.87 1.49
C LYS A 51 11.13 6.41 0.57
N TYR A 52 11.50 7.24 -0.41
CA TYR A 52 12.58 6.91 -1.33
C TYR A 52 13.92 6.97 -0.57
N ARG A 53 14.53 5.81 -0.31
CA ARG A 53 15.87 5.68 0.31
C ARG A 53 16.90 5.03 -0.62
N GLY A 54 16.76 5.21 -1.94
CA GLY A 54 17.86 4.97 -2.88
C GLY A 54 17.49 4.39 -4.24
N ARG A 55 18.16 4.92 -5.26
CA ARG A 55 18.70 4.24 -6.45
C ARG A 55 20.00 4.98 -6.79
N PRO A 56 21.18 4.34 -6.84
CA PRO A 56 22.36 4.98 -7.42
C PRO A 56 22.08 5.24 -8.90
N ALA A 57 22.62 6.34 -9.44
CA ALA A 57 22.61 6.60 -10.86
C ALA A 57 23.10 5.33 -11.58
N GLN A 58 22.27 4.77 -12.46
CA GLN A 58 22.76 3.75 -13.38
C GLN A 58 23.46 4.50 -14.50
N ASP A 59 24.73 4.16 -14.73
CA ASP A 59 25.55 4.56 -15.88
C ASP A 59 24.81 4.46 -17.22
#